data_AF-A0A2U0S0Q2-F1
#
_entry.id   AF-A0A2U0S0Q2-F1
#
_cell.length_a   1.000
_cell.length_b   1.000
_cell.length_c   1.000
_cell.angle_alpha   90.00
_cell.angle_beta   90.00
_cell.angle_gamma   90.00
#
_symmetry.space_group_name_H-M   'P 1'
#
loop_
_entity.id
_entity.type
_entity.pdbx_description
1 polymer ?
#
loop_
_entity_poly.entity_id
_entity_poly.type
_entity_poly.pdbx_seq_one_letter_code
_entity_poly.pdbx_strand_id
1 'polypeptide(L)'
;MVKNKKGIKTKTSFVIVLTAVVVVIMGGVLVCQPVSSCYGPHITAAISSTEIYINESVTVTGTVCLGTEEETRSLEVRVTFVRPDYSWVDQVIIADNETGAFTVTQQLDMAGYWNVFPILGHINDRLGVTVIDPSADPSIVQPIVGSPFNPNPLLIAAAVTTVSIGAVFAVTGLKKKTRKISSFRLFIQVGLVFLIFFGMFIDHEILPQPASKIPVHEFLVGTNVAGVEMQDGFPVPFFGCYYPCGRTVTCALWEIQTYIYPFWEGARGWGVDYNSSGLVRLAVVFAVIIVLSILLGKAFCGWVCPFGLFMDLLTYLRKALKIPHRDFSEDFNKKFHQFGYVILALIILLSVMFGSEAIAGTQLIPGTEEGGFIYQYFSAPFCQVCPMKPFCVLLESSVGLIRFEWITQVTTGQFYELGYYVTSLNLLVLGVVIAVSFFYRRAWCRICPMGALIALFNRFPPFKWVSVLRLDKKEEKCTKCGICKRVCPTQVTEVYDKKSGDVTTSNCILCLRCVEMCPYEDALQLKVAGKTLIKSRNWLE
;
A
#
# COMPACT_ATOMS: atom_id res chain seq x y z
N MET A 1 -44.97 28.82 16.06
CA MET A 1 -43.95 27.76 16.15
C MET A 1 -43.92 26.95 14.85
N VAL A 2 -43.00 27.23 13.93
CA VAL A 2 -42.78 26.40 12.73
C VAL A 2 -41.31 26.00 12.73
N LYS A 3 -41.00 24.90 13.45
CA LYS A 3 -39.63 24.35 13.51
C LYS A 3 -39.34 23.54 12.24
N ASN A 4 -38.72 24.23 11.29
CA ASN A 4 -37.56 23.81 10.50
C ASN A 4 -37.40 22.29 10.22
N LYS A 5 -38.23 21.73 9.32
CA LYS A 5 -38.08 20.38 8.76
C LYS A 5 -36.90 20.23 7.76
N LYS A 6 -36.16 21.30 7.44
CA LYS A 6 -35.12 21.29 6.38
C LYS A 6 -33.80 20.61 6.80
N GLY A 7 -33.48 20.52 8.09
CA GLY A 7 -32.22 19.93 8.58
C GLY A 7 -32.19 18.40 8.71
N ILE A 8 -33.35 17.75 8.59
CA ILE A 8 -33.46 16.28 8.62
C ILE A 8 -33.17 15.71 7.22
N LYS A 9 -33.69 16.33 6.15
CA LYS A 9 -33.51 15.84 4.78
C LYS A 9 -32.04 15.72 4.34
N THR A 10 -31.17 16.67 4.66
CA THR A 10 -29.73 16.61 4.29
C THR A 10 -28.95 15.57 5.08
N LYS A 11 -29.33 15.30 6.34
CA LYS A 11 -28.70 14.26 7.18
C LYS A 11 -29.13 12.87 6.75
N THR A 12 -30.40 12.72 6.37
CA THR A 12 -30.93 11.49 5.77
C THR A 12 -30.27 11.23 4.42
N SER A 13 -30.05 12.25 3.57
CA SER A 13 -29.31 12.08 2.31
C SER A 13 -27.85 11.66 2.50
N PHE A 14 -27.11 12.21 3.47
CA PHE A 14 -25.70 11.81 3.70
C PHE A 14 -25.58 10.41 4.29
N VAL A 15 -26.49 10.02 5.19
CA VAL A 15 -26.57 8.65 5.72
C VAL A 15 -27.01 7.69 4.61
N ILE A 16 -28.00 8.04 3.79
CA ILE A 16 -28.42 7.21 2.64
C ILE A 16 -27.28 7.07 1.63
N VAL A 17 -26.51 8.11 1.33
CA VAL A 17 -25.37 8.01 0.41
C VAL A 17 -24.24 7.17 1.02
N LEU A 18 -23.92 7.35 2.31
CA LEU A 18 -22.89 6.54 2.97
C LEU A 18 -23.32 5.09 3.14
N THR A 19 -24.58 4.83 3.48
CA THR A 19 -25.17 3.49 3.56
C THR A 19 -25.30 2.89 2.17
N ALA A 20 -25.63 3.65 1.12
CA ALA A 20 -25.62 3.16 -0.25
C ALA A 20 -24.20 2.86 -0.72
N VAL A 21 -23.19 3.66 -0.38
CA VAL A 21 -21.77 3.35 -0.68
C VAL A 21 -21.34 2.09 0.08
N VAL A 22 -21.69 1.96 1.36
CA VAL A 22 -21.39 0.75 2.15
C VAL A 22 -22.18 -0.47 1.66
N VAL A 23 -23.42 -0.31 1.20
CA VAL A 23 -24.26 -1.39 0.64
C VAL A 23 -23.89 -1.69 -0.81
N VAL A 24 -23.29 -0.77 -1.56
CA VAL A 24 -22.69 -1.06 -2.88
C VAL A 24 -21.35 -1.77 -2.69
N ILE A 25 -20.55 -1.38 -1.69
CA ILE A 25 -19.32 -2.08 -1.31
C ILE A 25 -19.64 -3.48 -0.75
N MET A 26 -20.64 -3.61 0.13
CA MET A 26 -21.09 -4.89 0.70
C MET A 26 -22.00 -5.69 -0.24
N GLY A 27 -22.71 -5.03 -1.15
CA GLY A 27 -23.54 -5.63 -2.19
C GLY A 27 -22.71 -6.19 -3.33
N GLY A 28 -21.59 -5.53 -3.64
CA GLY A 28 -20.52 -6.12 -4.46
C GLY A 28 -19.90 -7.36 -3.82
N VAL A 29 -19.96 -7.47 -2.48
CA VAL A 29 -19.56 -8.67 -1.71
C VAL A 29 -20.68 -9.72 -1.61
N LEU A 30 -21.95 -9.35 -1.83
CA LEU A 30 -23.12 -10.26 -1.76
C LEU A 30 -23.60 -10.77 -3.12
N VAL A 31 -22.99 -10.32 -4.22
CA VAL A 31 -23.00 -11.04 -5.50
C VAL A 31 -21.70 -11.85 -5.61
N CYS A 32 -21.33 -12.55 -4.54
CA CYS A 32 -20.43 -13.69 -4.65
C CYS A 32 -21.30 -14.90 -4.99
N GLN A 33 -21.46 -15.18 -6.27
CA GLN A 33 -21.80 -16.53 -6.68
C GLN A 33 -20.56 -17.39 -6.38
N PRO A 34 -20.69 -18.53 -5.69
CA PRO A 34 -19.63 -19.54 -5.74
C PRO A 34 -19.49 -19.91 -7.21
N VAL A 35 -18.33 -19.60 -7.80
CA VAL A 35 -18.07 -19.92 -9.20
C VAL A 35 -17.93 -21.44 -9.28
N SER A 36 -18.98 -22.11 -9.78
CA SER A 36 -19.06 -23.56 -9.94
C SER A 36 -18.67 -24.01 -11.35
N SER A 37 -17.68 -23.35 -11.96
CA SER A 37 -17.07 -23.75 -13.23
C SER A 37 -15.82 -22.91 -13.49
N CYS A 38 -14.74 -23.57 -13.92
CA CYS A 38 -13.45 -22.98 -14.26
C CYS A 38 -13.60 -21.66 -15.06
N TYR A 39 -13.05 -20.56 -14.54
CA TYR A 39 -12.96 -19.28 -15.24
C TYR A 39 -11.53 -19.11 -15.75
N GLY A 40 -11.35 -19.13 -17.08
CA GLY A 40 -10.09 -18.81 -17.75
C GLY A 40 -9.03 -19.92 -17.72
N PRO A 41 -8.01 -19.80 -18.59
CA PRO A 41 -6.97 -20.81 -18.67
C PRO A 41 -6.14 -20.82 -17.39
N HIS A 42 -6.11 -21.95 -16.70
CA HIS A 42 -5.29 -22.13 -15.50
C HIS A 42 -4.35 -23.31 -15.71
N ILE A 43 -3.10 -23.15 -15.28
CA ILE A 43 -2.09 -24.20 -15.35
C ILE A 43 -2.08 -24.95 -14.02
N THR A 44 -2.13 -26.28 -14.07
CA THR A 44 -1.94 -27.15 -12.91
C THR A 44 -0.78 -28.06 -13.21
N ALA A 45 0.15 -28.20 -12.27
CA ALA A 45 1.34 -29.01 -12.49
C ALA A 45 1.76 -29.81 -11.27
N ALA A 46 2.39 -30.96 -11.52
CA ALA A 46 2.95 -31.87 -10.53
C ALA A 46 4.32 -32.36 -11.00
N ILE A 47 5.20 -32.66 -10.04
CA ILE A 47 6.53 -33.24 -10.28
C ILE A 47 6.53 -34.73 -10.00
N SER A 48 7.39 -35.47 -10.70
CA SER A 48 7.58 -36.91 -10.52
C SER A 48 8.14 -37.30 -9.15
N SER A 49 9.01 -36.46 -8.57
CA SER A 49 9.55 -36.66 -7.21
C SER A 49 9.95 -35.32 -6.59
N THR A 50 9.77 -35.20 -5.27
CA THR A 50 10.20 -34.05 -4.46
C THR A 50 11.64 -34.20 -3.94
N GLU A 51 12.21 -35.41 -3.99
CA GLU A 51 13.58 -35.73 -3.57
C GLU A 51 14.25 -36.60 -4.62
N ILE A 52 15.43 -36.20 -5.12
CA ILE A 52 16.19 -36.93 -6.15
C ILE A 52 17.71 -36.82 -5.91
N TYR A 53 18.50 -37.67 -6.57
CA TYR A 53 19.96 -37.53 -6.59
C TYR A 53 20.45 -36.57 -7.67
N ILE A 54 21.66 -36.04 -7.49
CA ILE A 54 22.33 -35.23 -8.52
C ILE A 54 22.43 -36.01 -9.84
N ASN A 55 22.17 -35.33 -10.96
CA ASN A 55 22.06 -35.89 -12.31
C ASN A 55 20.82 -36.77 -12.57
N GLU A 56 19.88 -36.88 -11.64
CA GLU A 56 18.55 -37.43 -11.92
C GLU A 56 17.63 -36.38 -12.57
N SER A 57 16.61 -36.85 -13.29
CA SER A 57 15.65 -35.98 -13.97
C SER A 57 14.34 -35.85 -13.23
N VAL A 58 13.82 -34.64 -13.11
CA VAL A 58 12.44 -34.40 -12.69
C VAL A 58 11.57 -34.18 -13.91
N THR A 59 10.45 -34.88 -13.93
CA THR A 59 9.40 -34.66 -14.92
C THR A 59 8.30 -33.82 -14.28
N VAL A 60 7.96 -32.69 -14.90
CA VAL A 60 6.80 -31.87 -14.57
C VAL A 60 5.70 -32.26 -15.55
N THR A 61 4.58 -32.75 -15.00
CA THR A 61 3.36 -33.07 -15.75
C THR A 61 2.28 -32.11 -15.34
N GLY A 62 1.46 -31.64 -16.27
CA GLY A 62 0.41 -30.70 -15.93
C GLY A 62 -0.68 -30.61 -16.98
N THR A 63 -1.73 -29.86 -16.65
CA THR A 63 -2.84 -29.58 -17.55
C THR A 63 -3.17 -28.10 -17.51
N VAL A 64 -3.29 -27.50 -18.69
CA VAL A 64 -3.82 -26.16 -18.92
C VAL A 64 -5.32 -26.30 -19.17
N CYS A 65 -6.16 -25.79 -18.28
CA CYS A 65 -7.59 -25.80 -18.56
C CYS A 65 -7.89 -24.81 -19.70
N LEU A 66 -8.72 -25.22 -20.66
CA LEU A 66 -9.11 -24.38 -21.79
C LEU A 66 -10.38 -23.61 -21.41
N GLY A 67 -10.34 -22.28 -21.49
CA GLY A 67 -11.57 -21.48 -21.45
C GLY A 67 -12.45 -21.78 -22.68
N THR A 68 -13.76 -21.53 -22.61
CA THR A 68 -14.71 -21.92 -23.66
C THR A 68 -14.36 -21.39 -25.06
N GLU A 69 -14.17 -22.37 -25.96
CA GLU A 69 -14.37 -22.45 -27.43
C GLU A 69 -13.75 -21.48 -28.45
N GLU A 70 -13.06 -20.38 -28.12
CA GLU A 70 -12.60 -19.47 -29.20
C GLU A 70 -11.11 -19.06 -29.28
N GLU A 71 -10.19 -19.75 -28.62
CA GLU A 71 -8.75 -19.57 -28.89
C GLU A 71 -8.01 -20.90 -29.10
N THR A 72 -8.19 -21.51 -30.28
CA THR A 72 -7.26 -22.49 -30.86
C THR A 72 -5.94 -21.79 -31.26
N ARG A 73 -5.21 -21.27 -30.29
CA ARG A 73 -3.78 -20.94 -30.42
C ARG A 73 -2.99 -22.04 -29.72
N SER A 74 -1.84 -22.42 -30.28
CA SER A 74 -0.88 -23.31 -29.63
C SER A 74 -0.50 -22.76 -28.26
N LEU A 75 -0.93 -23.42 -27.19
CA LEU A 75 -0.69 -22.98 -25.81
C LEU A 75 0.74 -23.30 -25.42
N GLU A 76 1.60 -22.29 -25.50
CA GLU A 76 2.98 -22.41 -25.04
C GLU A 76 3.06 -22.34 -23.52
N VAL A 77 3.49 -23.44 -22.90
CA VAL A 77 3.81 -23.52 -21.48
C VAL A 77 5.33 -23.43 -21.34
N ARG A 78 5.80 -22.47 -20.55
CA ARG A 78 7.20 -22.34 -20.16
C ARG A 78 7.40 -22.96 -18.80
N VAL A 79 8.39 -23.82 -18.63
CA VAL A 79 8.77 -24.38 -17.33
C VAL A 79 10.19 -23.96 -16.99
N THR A 80 10.34 -23.14 -15.94
CA THR A 80 11.61 -22.60 -15.48
C THR A 80 12.11 -23.40 -14.28
N PHE A 81 13.29 -24.00 -14.40
CA PHE A 81 13.98 -24.72 -13.33
C PHE A 81 15.09 -23.83 -12.76
N VAL A 82 14.88 -23.29 -11.57
CA VAL A 82 15.83 -22.41 -10.88
C VAL A 82 16.73 -23.23 -9.96
N ARG A 83 18.04 -23.13 -10.23
CA ARG A 83 19.11 -23.75 -9.48
C ARG A 83 19.26 -23.11 -8.08
N PRO A 84 19.92 -23.79 -7.13
CA PRO A 84 20.21 -23.24 -5.81
C PRO A 84 21.09 -21.97 -5.82
N ASP A 85 21.87 -21.76 -6.87
CA ASP A 85 22.71 -20.57 -7.09
C ASP A 85 21.97 -19.43 -7.83
N TYR A 86 20.65 -19.58 -8.04
CA TYR A 86 19.78 -18.66 -8.78
C TYR A 86 20.03 -18.56 -10.28
N SER A 87 20.88 -19.40 -10.87
CA SER A 87 20.85 -19.63 -12.32
C SER A 87 19.60 -20.46 -12.70
N TRP A 88 19.19 -20.49 -13.96
CA TRP A 88 17.98 -21.23 -14.36
C TRP A 88 18.10 -21.90 -15.72
N VAL A 89 17.20 -22.85 -15.96
CA VAL A 89 17.00 -23.54 -17.22
C VAL A 89 15.53 -23.39 -17.61
N ASP A 90 15.28 -22.79 -18.77
CA ASP A 90 13.93 -22.65 -19.33
C ASP A 90 13.66 -23.73 -20.37
N GLN A 91 12.53 -24.40 -20.26
CA GLN A 91 12.00 -25.27 -21.30
C GLN A 91 10.63 -24.77 -21.74
N VAL A 92 10.49 -24.49 -23.04
CA VAL A 92 9.21 -24.08 -23.64
C VAL A 92 8.63 -25.27 -24.38
N ILE A 93 7.39 -25.61 -24.07
CA ILE A 93 6.67 -26.72 -24.67
C ILE A 93 5.28 -26.26 -25.10
N ILE A 94 4.69 -26.95 -26.08
CA ILE A 94 3.33 -26.69 -26.53
C ILE A 94 2.43 -27.71 -25.85
N ALA A 95 1.43 -27.24 -25.10
CA ALA A 95 0.41 -28.08 -24.50
C ALA A 95 -0.52 -28.66 -25.56
N ASP A 96 -1.09 -29.83 -25.28
CA ASP A 96 -2.09 -30.46 -26.15
C ASP A 96 -3.30 -29.53 -26.35
N ASN A 97 -3.68 -29.30 -27.60
CA ASN A 97 -4.76 -28.39 -27.95
C ASN A 97 -6.16 -28.90 -27.55
N GLU A 98 -6.35 -30.20 -27.31
CA GLU A 98 -7.65 -30.78 -26.93
C GLU A 98 -7.76 -30.98 -25.42
N THR A 99 -6.68 -31.44 -24.78
CA THR A 99 -6.68 -31.80 -23.35
C THR A 99 -5.98 -30.76 -22.47
N GLY A 100 -5.20 -29.85 -23.07
CA GLY A 100 -4.33 -28.93 -22.35
C GLY A 100 -3.16 -29.60 -21.64
N ALA A 101 -2.97 -30.91 -21.81
CA ALA A 101 -1.92 -31.65 -21.12
C ALA A 101 -0.54 -31.25 -21.62
N PHE A 102 0.41 -31.18 -20.70
CA PHE A 102 1.79 -30.88 -21.00
C PHE A 102 2.72 -31.70 -20.13
N THR A 103 3.91 -32.01 -20.63
CA THR A 103 4.92 -32.77 -19.91
C THR A 103 6.30 -32.28 -20.31
N VAL A 104 7.15 -32.06 -19.32
CA VAL A 104 8.51 -31.58 -19.51
C VAL A 104 9.45 -32.31 -18.55
N THR A 105 10.66 -32.65 -19.01
CA THR A 105 11.64 -33.36 -18.20
C THR A 105 12.96 -32.60 -18.22
N GLN A 106 13.51 -32.33 -17.04
CA GLN A 106 14.79 -31.65 -16.87
C GLN A 106 15.69 -32.44 -15.94
N GLN A 107 16.94 -32.64 -16.36
CA GLN A 107 18.00 -33.21 -15.52
C GLN A 107 18.54 -32.13 -14.58
N LEU A 108 18.60 -32.42 -13.28
CA LEU A 108 19.07 -31.47 -12.27
C LEU A 108 20.56 -31.70 -11.98
N ASP A 109 21.36 -30.66 -12.22
CA ASP A 109 22.83 -30.71 -12.27
C ASP A 109 23.53 -30.17 -11.00
N MET A 110 22.76 -29.74 -10.00
CA MET A 110 23.28 -29.12 -8.77
C MET A 110 22.56 -29.64 -7.52
N ALA A 111 23.32 -29.89 -6.47
CA ALA A 111 22.79 -30.25 -5.16
C ALA A 111 22.14 -29.05 -4.46
N GLY A 112 21.02 -29.27 -3.77
CA GLY A 112 20.30 -28.24 -3.02
C GLY A 112 18.83 -28.14 -3.40
N TYR A 113 18.18 -27.07 -2.95
CA TYR A 113 16.76 -26.85 -3.18
C TYR A 113 16.52 -26.11 -4.51
N TRP A 114 15.82 -26.78 -5.43
CA TRP A 114 15.43 -26.23 -6.72
C TRP A 114 14.00 -25.71 -6.68
N ASN A 115 13.76 -24.54 -7.27
CA ASN A 115 12.41 -24.04 -7.52
C ASN A 115 12.04 -24.29 -8.98
N VAL A 116 10.86 -24.84 -9.22
CA VAL A 116 10.38 -25.12 -10.58
C VAL A 116 9.08 -24.36 -10.81
N PHE A 117 9.01 -23.62 -11.91
CA PHE A 117 7.89 -22.74 -12.24
C PHE A 117 7.33 -23.08 -13.63
N PRO A 118 6.32 -23.93 -13.72
CA PRO A 118 5.44 -23.99 -14.89
C PRO A 118 4.60 -22.71 -15.00
N ILE A 119 4.69 -22.05 -16.15
CA ILE A 119 4.18 -20.71 -16.46
C ILE A 119 3.39 -20.75 -17.77
N LEU A 120 2.14 -20.32 -17.72
CA LEU A 120 1.31 -20.04 -18.90
C LEU A 120 0.86 -18.57 -18.83
N GLY A 121 1.34 -17.73 -19.75
CA GLY A 121 1.09 -16.28 -19.66
C GLY A 121 1.63 -15.71 -18.33
N HIS A 122 0.76 -15.18 -17.49
CA HIS A 122 1.06 -14.63 -16.15
C HIS A 122 0.89 -15.64 -15.02
N ILE A 123 0.33 -16.81 -15.32
CA ILE A 123 -0.08 -17.78 -14.30
C ILE A 123 1.08 -18.74 -14.06
N ASN A 124 1.53 -18.83 -12.81
CA ASN A 124 2.61 -19.73 -12.41
C ASN A 124 2.20 -20.64 -11.24
N ASP A 125 2.59 -21.90 -11.33
CA ASP A 125 2.58 -22.84 -10.21
C ASP A 125 4.01 -22.97 -9.68
N ARG A 126 4.20 -22.95 -8.36
CA ARG A 126 5.53 -23.15 -7.76
C ARG A 126 5.66 -24.57 -7.23
N LEU A 127 6.63 -25.29 -7.77
CA LEU A 127 7.02 -26.63 -7.37
C LEU A 127 8.43 -26.61 -6.79
N GLY A 128 8.78 -27.62 -5.98
CA GLY A 128 10.07 -27.69 -5.29
C GLY A 128 10.65 -29.09 -5.33
N VAL A 129 11.96 -29.18 -5.59
CA VAL A 129 12.71 -30.45 -5.59
C VAL A 129 13.96 -30.29 -4.75
N THR A 130 14.19 -31.20 -3.83
CA THR A 130 15.45 -31.31 -3.08
C THR A 130 16.37 -32.27 -3.83
N VAL A 131 17.52 -31.76 -4.30
CA VAL A 131 18.55 -32.57 -4.96
C VAL A 131 19.63 -32.91 -3.96
N ILE A 132 19.80 -34.20 -3.70
CA ILE A 132 20.76 -34.75 -2.76
C ILE A 132 22.03 -35.13 -3.52
N ASP A 133 23.17 -34.63 -3.06
CA ASP A 133 24.47 -35.11 -3.51
C ASP A 133 24.97 -36.20 -2.54
N PRO A 134 25.04 -37.47 -2.95
CA PRO A 134 25.53 -38.55 -2.09
C PRO A 134 27.03 -38.43 -1.78
N SER A 135 27.77 -37.54 -2.45
CA SER A 135 29.17 -37.21 -2.16
C SER A 135 29.34 -36.04 -1.19
N ALA A 136 28.27 -35.34 -0.85
CA ALA A 136 28.29 -34.28 0.16
C ALA A 136 28.38 -34.87 1.58
N ASP A 137 29.26 -34.31 2.40
CA ASP A 137 29.50 -34.77 3.78
C ASP A 137 28.19 -34.70 4.62
N PRO A 138 27.68 -35.84 5.12
CA PRO A 138 26.44 -35.91 5.90
C PRO A 138 26.53 -35.22 7.28
N SER A 139 27.69 -34.71 7.67
CA SER A 139 27.87 -33.94 8.90
C SER A 139 27.31 -32.51 8.85
N ILE A 140 26.95 -32.00 7.66
CA ILE A 140 26.31 -30.70 7.51
C ILE A 140 24.79 -30.86 7.66
N VAL A 141 24.31 -30.73 8.88
CA VAL A 141 22.88 -30.68 9.19
C VAL A 141 22.25 -29.46 8.51
N GLN A 142 21.46 -29.68 7.46
CA GLN A 142 20.55 -28.66 6.95
C GLN A 142 19.56 -28.29 8.06
N PRO A 143 19.39 -27.00 8.41
CA PRO A 143 18.50 -26.62 9.49
C PRO A 143 17.06 -26.97 9.11
N ILE A 144 16.50 -27.96 9.80
CA ILE A 144 15.06 -28.23 9.82
C ILE A 144 14.43 -27.08 10.60
N VAL A 145 13.95 -26.06 9.89
CA VAL A 145 13.09 -25.03 10.49
C VAL A 145 11.71 -25.65 10.66
N GLY A 146 11.52 -26.35 11.77
CA GLY A 146 10.20 -26.63 12.28
C GLY A 146 9.61 -25.36 12.89
N SER A 147 8.53 -24.85 12.32
CA SER A 147 7.61 -24.01 13.09
C SER A 147 6.17 -24.29 12.64
N PRO A 148 5.27 -24.60 13.59
CA PRO A 148 3.86 -24.83 13.35
C PRO A 148 3.16 -23.48 13.17
N PHE A 149 2.17 -23.37 12.28
CA PHE A 149 1.25 -22.24 12.34
C PHE A 149 -0.20 -22.69 12.24
N ASN A 150 -0.85 -22.65 13.40
CA ASN A 150 -2.29 -22.60 13.56
C ASN A 150 -2.76 -21.16 13.31
N PRO A 151 -3.99 -20.95 12.79
CA PRO A 151 -4.61 -19.63 12.78
C PRO A 151 -4.57 -19.03 14.19
N ASN A 152 -4.34 -17.73 14.31
CA ASN A 152 -4.35 -17.04 15.60
C ASN A 152 -5.76 -16.46 15.85
N PRO A 153 -6.69 -17.21 16.46
CA PRO A 153 -8.04 -16.73 16.75
C PRO A 153 -8.05 -15.46 17.61
N LEU A 154 -6.95 -15.16 18.32
CA LEU A 154 -6.77 -13.92 19.07
C LEU A 154 -6.71 -12.69 18.14
N LEU A 155 -6.08 -12.81 16.97
CA LEU A 155 -5.98 -11.73 15.98
C LEU A 155 -7.32 -11.48 15.29
N ILE A 156 -8.02 -12.55 14.92
CA ILE A 156 -9.38 -12.49 14.36
C ILE A 156 -10.33 -11.86 15.40
N ALA A 157 -10.29 -12.32 16.65
CA ALA A 157 -11.09 -11.76 17.73
C ALA A 157 -10.71 -10.31 18.02
N ALA A 158 -9.42 -9.95 18.01
CA ALA A 158 -8.96 -8.58 18.22
C ALA A 158 -9.42 -7.63 17.10
N ALA A 159 -9.37 -8.07 15.84
CA ALA A 159 -9.87 -7.30 14.70
C ALA A 159 -11.38 -7.04 14.82
N VAL A 160 -12.17 -8.10 15.02
CA VAL A 160 -13.63 -8.03 15.19
C VAL A 160 -14.00 -7.16 16.39
N THR A 161 -13.29 -7.32 17.51
CA THR A 161 -13.52 -6.54 18.74
C THR A 161 -13.17 -5.07 18.54
N THR A 162 -12.05 -4.77 17.88
CA THR A 162 -11.61 -3.39 17.62
C THR A 162 -12.58 -2.65 16.71
N VAL A 163 -13.04 -3.30 15.63
CA VAL A 163 -14.06 -2.74 14.72
C VAL A 163 -15.38 -2.53 15.44
N SER A 164 -15.82 -3.50 16.24
CA SER A 164 -17.06 -3.43 17.02
C SER A 164 -17.03 -2.35 18.09
N ILE A 165 -15.94 -2.24 18.86
CA ILE A 165 -15.73 -1.17 19.85
C ILE A 165 -15.70 0.19 19.15
N GLY A 166 -14.99 0.30 18.04
CA GLY A 166 -14.96 1.51 17.21
C GLY A 166 -16.37 1.94 16.80
N ALA A 167 -17.17 1.00 16.29
CA ALA A 167 -18.54 1.25 15.86
C ALA A 167 -19.43 1.70 17.03
N VAL A 168 -19.31 1.07 18.19
CA VAL A 168 -20.03 1.46 19.41
C VAL A 168 -19.62 2.86 19.88
N PHE A 169 -18.33 3.20 19.90
CA PHE A 169 -17.86 4.55 20.25
C PHE A 169 -18.32 5.62 19.25
N ALA A 170 -18.38 5.29 17.95
CA ALA A 170 -18.90 6.19 16.94
C ALA A 170 -20.41 6.44 17.14
N VAL A 171 -21.21 5.38 17.34
CA VAL A 171 -22.66 5.47 17.52
C VAL A 171 -23.04 6.16 18.85
N THR A 172 -22.37 5.81 19.94
CA THR A 172 -22.59 6.44 21.25
C THR A 172 -22.06 7.88 21.31
N GLY A 173 -20.94 8.17 20.64
CA GLY A 173 -20.39 9.51 20.45
C GLY A 173 -21.26 10.41 19.57
N LEU A 174 -22.06 9.85 18.66
CA LEU A 174 -23.07 10.59 17.90
C LEU A 174 -24.32 10.93 18.74
N LYS A 175 -24.62 10.14 19.79
CA LYS A 175 -25.77 10.37 20.70
C LYS A 175 -25.50 11.44 21.76
N LYS A 176 -24.26 11.59 22.25
CA LYS A 176 -23.89 12.68 23.18
C LYS A 176 -23.57 13.96 22.39
N LYS A 177 -24.08 15.10 22.82
CA LYS A 177 -23.89 16.44 22.20
C LYS A 177 -22.41 16.90 22.07
N THR A 178 -21.43 16.08 22.46
CA THR A 178 -20.00 16.31 22.33
C THR A 178 -19.43 15.60 21.10
N ARG A 179 -19.63 16.17 19.91
CA ARG A 179 -19.08 15.59 18.68
C ARG A 179 -17.58 15.89 18.57
N LYS A 180 -16.74 15.04 19.17
CA LYS A 180 -15.27 15.09 19.07
C LYS A 180 -14.82 14.67 17.67
N ILE A 181 -14.53 15.64 16.80
CA ILE A 181 -14.01 15.42 15.44
C ILE A 181 -12.78 14.51 15.48
N SER A 182 -11.91 14.65 16.49
CA SER A 182 -10.75 13.79 16.69
C SER A 182 -11.10 12.33 16.93
N SER A 183 -12.17 12.03 17.68
CA SER A 183 -12.62 10.66 17.93
C SER A 183 -13.23 10.04 16.67
N PHE A 184 -14.02 10.81 15.92
CA PHE A 184 -14.58 10.35 14.64
C PHE A 184 -13.49 10.08 13.60
N ARG A 185 -12.47 10.93 13.55
CA ARG A 185 -11.29 10.72 12.70
C ARG A 185 -10.54 9.45 13.07
N LEU A 186 -10.29 9.22 14.36
CA LEU A 186 -9.61 8.01 14.81
C LEU A 186 -10.39 6.75 14.41
N PHE A 187 -11.72 6.77 14.55
CA PHE A 187 -12.59 5.68 14.10
C PHE A 187 -12.46 5.40 12.60
N ILE A 188 -12.52 6.45 11.77
CA ILE A 188 -12.34 6.31 10.31
C ILE A 188 -10.95 5.77 9.99
N GLN A 189 -9.90 6.29 10.63
CA GLN A 189 -8.53 5.83 10.39
C GLN A 189 -8.40 4.34 10.70
N VAL A 190 -8.84 3.89 11.88
CA VAL A 190 -8.76 2.48 12.28
C VAL A 190 -9.55 1.59 11.31
N GLY A 191 -10.81 1.95 11.01
CA GLY A 191 -11.64 1.17 10.08
C GLY A 191 -11.06 1.10 8.67
N LEU A 192 -10.51 2.19 8.14
CA LEU A 192 -9.88 2.20 6.82
C LEU A 192 -8.55 1.44 6.79
N VAL A 193 -7.77 1.40 7.87
CA VAL A 193 -6.58 0.53 7.92
C VAL A 193 -6.99 -0.94 7.75
N PHE A 194 -8.04 -1.39 8.45
CA PHE A 194 -8.56 -2.75 8.26
C PHE A 194 -9.03 -3.01 6.83
N LEU A 195 -9.65 -2.02 6.17
CA LEU A 195 -10.08 -2.15 4.78
C LEU A 195 -8.91 -2.14 3.78
N ILE A 196 -7.92 -1.26 3.97
CA ILE A 196 -6.73 -1.15 3.10
C ILE A 196 -5.95 -2.47 3.11
N PHE A 197 -5.89 -3.11 4.28
CA PHE A 197 -5.20 -4.36 4.52
C PHE A 197 -6.17 -5.54 4.69
N PHE A 198 -7.36 -5.46 4.09
CA PHE A 198 -8.42 -6.44 4.33
C PHE A 198 -8.05 -7.85 3.88
N GLY A 199 -7.27 -7.96 2.79
CA GLY A 199 -6.76 -9.25 2.31
C GLY A 199 -5.94 -10.00 3.36
N MET A 200 -5.34 -9.29 4.34
CA MET A 200 -4.63 -9.89 5.48
C MET A 200 -5.56 -10.63 6.47
N PHE A 201 -6.89 -10.50 6.33
CA PHE A 201 -7.85 -11.12 7.25
C PHE A 201 -8.71 -12.18 6.58
N ILE A 202 -8.65 -12.30 5.25
CA ILE A 202 -9.52 -13.20 4.48
C ILE A 202 -8.86 -14.56 4.30
N ASP A 203 -7.52 -14.66 4.32
CA ASP A 203 -6.89 -15.93 3.92
C ASP A 203 -5.51 -16.19 4.53
N HIS A 204 -5.47 -17.10 5.51
CA HIS A 204 -4.23 -17.66 6.03
C HIS A 204 -4.41 -19.14 6.34
N GLU A 205 -4.68 -19.96 5.32
CA GLU A 205 -4.40 -21.39 5.44
C GLU A 205 -2.88 -21.61 5.33
N ILE A 206 -2.21 -21.76 6.47
CA ILE A 206 -0.83 -22.23 6.56
C ILE A 206 -0.89 -23.76 6.76
N LEU A 207 -1.14 -24.50 5.68
CA LEU A 207 -1.05 -25.96 5.62
C LEU A 207 -0.23 -26.37 4.39
N PRO A 208 0.36 -27.58 4.35
CA PRO A 208 0.99 -28.09 3.14
C PRO A 208 -0.12 -28.46 2.15
N GLN A 209 -0.69 -27.46 1.49
CA GLN A 209 -1.64 -27.63 0.41
C GLN A 209 -0.92 -27.36 -0.92
N PRO A 210 -1.23 -28.11 -1.99
CA PRO A 210 -0.72 -27.84 -3.32
C PRO A 210 -1.09 -26.42 -3.76
N ALA A 211 -0.21 -25.75 -4.51
CA ALA A 211 -0.34 -24.36 -4.95
C ALA A 211 -1.74 -24.00 -5.51
N SER A 212 -2.42 -24.98 -6.13
CA SER A 212 -3.84 -24.98 -6.55
C SER A 212 -4.88 -24.53 -5.51
N LYS A 213 -4.55 -24.49 -4.22
CA LYS A 213 -5.44 -24.10 -3.13
C LYS A 213 -4.95 -22.89 -2.33
N ILE A 214 -3.84 -22.27 -2.74
CA ILE A 214 -3.34 -21.02 -2.13
C ILE A 214 -4.07 -19.88 -2.84
N PRO A 215 -5.02 -19.19 -2.20
CA PRO A 215 -5.75 -18.11 -2.84
C PRO A 215 -4.79 -16.94 -3.10
N VAL A 216 -5.08 -16.14 -4.12
CA VAL A 216 -4.32 -14.91 -4.41
C VAL A 216 -4.12 -14.14 -3.12
N HIS A 217 -2.86 -13.92 -2.74
CA HIS A 217 -2.51 -13.29 -1.46
C HIS A 217 -3.03 -11.85 -1.34
N GLU A 218 -3.59 -11.27 -2.39
CA GLU A 218 -4.02 -9.89 -2.47
C GLU A 218 -5.47 -9.79 -2.95
N PHE A 219 -6.26 -8.92 -2.32
CA PHE A 219 -7.64 -8.62 -2.73
C PHE A 219 -7.68 -7.22 -3.32
N LEU A 220 -7.13 -7.07 -4.53
CA LEU A 220 -6.94 -5.78 -5.17
C LEU A 220 -8.26 -5.21 -5.68
N VAL A 221 -8.55 -3.97 -5.29
CA VAL A 221 -9.68 -3.20 -5.82
C VAL A 221 -9.21 -2.40 -7.02
N GLY A 222 -10.07 -2.25 -8.02
CA GLY A 222 -9.82 -1.36 -9.16
C GLY A 222 -8.69 -1.85 -10.07
N THR A 223 -8.61 -3.15 -10.30
CA THR A 223 -7.64 -3.79 -11.22
C THR A 223 -7.90 -3.48 -12.70
N ASN A 224 -9.01 -2.80 -13.01
CA ASN A 224 -9.24 -2.19 -14.31
C ASN A 224 -9.81 -0.77 -14.10
N VAL A 225 -9.12 0.23 -14.63
CA VAL A 225 -9.54 1.63 -14.54
C VAL A 225 -9.65 2.20 -15.96
N ALA A 226 -10.89 2.48 -16.37
CA ALA A 226 -11.20 3.02 -17.69
C ALA A 226 -10.65 2.16 -18.87
N GLY A 227 -10.69 0.84 -18.73
CA GLY A 227 -10.22 -0.11 -19.75
C GLY A 227 -8.72 -0.40 -19.70
N VAL A 228 -7.98 0.23 -18.78
CA VAL A 228 -6.55 -0.04 -18.53
C VAL A 228 -6.43 -1.01 -17.37
N GLU A 229 -5.76 -2.13 -17.60
CA GLU A 229 -5.44 -3.11 -16.55
C GLU A 229 -4.38 -2.56 -15.59
N MET A 230 -4.73 -2.58 -14.30
CA MET A 230 -3.90 -2.16 -13.18
C MET A 230 -3.69 -3.34 -12.25
N GLN A 231 -2.81 -4.25 -12.64
CA GLN A 231 -2.60 -5.49 -11.93
C GLN A 231 -1.97 -5.30 -10.54
N ASP A 232 -1.37 -4.13 -10.26
CA ASP A 232 -0.88 -3.75 -8.93
C ASP A 232 -1.97 -3.15 -8.01
N GLY A 233 -3.21 -3.00 -8.51
CA GLY A 233 -4.35 -2.43 -7.79
C GLY A 233 -4.54 -0.94 -7.98
N PHE A 234 -5.52 -0.38 -7.26
CA PHE A 234 -5.93 1.02 -7.44
C PHE A 234 -4.92 2.03 -6.84
N PRO A 235 -4.52 3.08 -7.61
CA PRO A 235 -3.64 4.15 -7.15
C PRO A 235 -4.26 4.93 -6.00
N VAL A 236 -3.62 4.93 -4.83
CA VAL A 236 -4.11 5.73 -3.70
C VAL A 236 -3.15 6.84 -3.23
N PRO A 237 -3.68 8.03 -2.87
CA PRO A 237 -2.90 9.17 -2.42
C PRO A 237 -2.47 9.06 -0.93
N PHE A 238 -2.02 7.87 -0.50
CA PHE A 238 -1.52 7.60 0.85
C PHE A 238 -0.62 6.36 0.85
N PHE A 239 -0.04 6.05 2.01
CA PHE A 239 0.84 4.90 2.16
C PHE A 239 0.07 3.57 2.27
N GLY A 240 -0.45 3.07 1.15
CA GLY A 240 -0.82 1.65 0.97
C GLY A 240 0.42 0.90 0.48
N CYS A 241 1.16 0.27 1.40
CA CYS A 241 2.44 -0.35 1.04
C CYS A 241 2.22 -1.50 0.04
N TYR A 242 3.08 -1.59 -0.98
CA TYR A 242 3.07 -2.70 -1.95
C TYR A 242 3.56 -4.01 -1.32
N TYR A 243 4.72 -3.98 -0.66
CA TYR A 243 5.36 -5.18 -0.10
C TYR A 243 4.57 -6.11 0.85
N PRO A 244 3.61 -5.65 1.67
CA PRO A 244 2.82 -6.55 2.48
C PRO A 244 1.85 -7.42 1.67
N CYS A 245 1.63 -8.66 2.15
CA CYS A 245 0.58 -9.52 1.62
C CYS A 245 -0.80 -8.97 2.03
N GLY A 246 -1.85 -9.26 1.26
CA GLY A 246 -3.22 -8.92 1.66
C GLY A 246 -3.58 -7.44 1.47
N ARG A 247 -2.82 -6.69 0.68
CA ARG A 247 -3.15 -5.31 0.32
C ARG A 247 -4.37 -5.27 -0.62
N THR A 248 -5.13 -4.18 -0.53
CA THR A 248 -6.28 -3.92 -1.42
C THR A 248 -6.06 -2.78 -2.41
N VAL A 249 -5.08 -1.92 -2.12
CA VAL A 249 -4.75 -0.71 -2.87
C VAL A 249 -3.25 -0.44 -2.76
N THR A 250 -2.70 0.31 -3.72
CA THR A 250 -1.25 0.53 -3.80
C THR A 250 -0.90 2.02 -3.77
N CYS A 251 0.19 2.33 -3.06
CA CYS A 251 0.71 3.68 -2.94
C CYS A 251 1.11 4.20 -4.31
N ALA A 252 0.48 5.29 -4.75
CA ALA A 252 0.68 5.78 -6.09
C ALA A 252 2.12 6.28 -6.37
N LEU A 253 2.92 6.59 -5.34
CA LEU A 253 4.35 6.84 -5.54
C LEU A 253 5.09 5.60 -6.02
N TRP A 254 4.77 4.42 -5.49
CA TRP A 254 5.39 3.17 -5.95
C TRP A 254 5.07 2.96 -7.42
N GLU A 255 3.78 3.04 -7.80
CA GLU A 255 3.32 2.87 -9.19
C GLU A 255 3.98 3.87 -10.14
N ILE A 256 4.09 5.15 -9.75
CA ILE A 256 4.78 6.15 -10.58
C ILE A 256 6.23 5.74 -10.85
N GLN A 257 6.94 5.23 -9.83
CA GLN A 257 8.34 4.86 -9.99
C GLN A 257 8.47 3.58 -10.82
N THR A 258 7.69 2.54 -10.48
CA THR A 258 7.80 1.22 -11.12
C THR A 258 7.29 1.20 -12.55
N TYR A 259 6.30 2.01 -12.90
CA TYR A 259 5.86 2.20 -14.28
C TYR A 259 6.79 3.08 -15.11
N ILE A 260 7.64 3.91 -14.49
CA ILE A 260 8.76 4.58 -15.17
C ILE A 260 9.94 3.61 -15.32
N TYR A 261 10.28 2.87 -14.27
CA TYR A 261 11.35 1.89 -14.23
C TYR A 261 11.09 0.87 -13.12
N PRO A 262 11.13 -0.44 -13.37
CA PRO A 262 11.62 -1.07 -14.60
C PRO A 262 10.54 -1.41 -15.64
N PHE A 263 9.26 -1.17 -15.35
CA PHE A 263 8.17 -1.73 -16.14
C PHE A 263 7.65 -0.82 -17.26
N TRP A 264 8.50 0.02 -17.88
CA TRP A 264 8.07 0.99 -18.90
C TRP A 264 7.47 0.31 -20.15
N GLU A 265 8.19 -0.63 -20.74
CA GLU A 265 7.74 -1.46 -21.87
C GLU A 265 7.60 -2.94 -21.50
N GLY A 266 7.94 -3.29 -20.26
CA GLY A 266 7.87 -4.67 -19.79
C GLY A 266 6.44 -5.18 -19.85
N ALA A 267 6.22 -6.21 -20.66
CA ALA A 267 5.03 -7.06 -20.58
C ALA A 267 4.94 -7.80 -19.24
N ARG A 268 5.99 -7.75 -18.40
CA ARG A 268 6.13 -8.45 -17.12
C ARG A 268 6.79 -7.59 -16.04
N GLY A 269 6.32 -7.72 -14.82
CA GLY A 269 7.01 -7.24 -13.62
C GLY A 269 6.67 -8.07 -12.40
N TRP A 270 7.68 -8.57 -11.68
CA TRP A 270 7.53 -9.33 -10.42
C TRP A 270 6.38 -10.38 -10.42
N GLY A 271 6.19 -11.10 -11.53
CA GLY A 271 5.15 -12.13 -11.67
C GLY A 271 3.79 -11.63 -12.20
N VAL A 272 3.73 -10.40 -12.71
CA VAL A 272 2.52 -9.69 -13.16
C VAL A 272 2.69 -9.30 -14.64
N ASP A 273 1.73 -9.61 -15.52
CA ASP A 273 1.84 -9.32 -16.97
C ASP A 273 1.14 -8.00 -17.35
N TYR A 274 1.88 -6.95 -17.71
CA TYR A 274 1.26 -5.70 -18.15
C TYR A 274 0.88 -5.72 -19.64
N ASN A 275 -0.41 -5.62 -19.94
CA ASN A 275 -0.93 -5.49 -21.30
C ASN A 275 -0.93 -4.04 -21.84
N SER A 276 -0.35 -3.08 -21.11
CA SER A 276 -0.34 -1.66 -21.49
C SER A 276 1.01 -1.00 -21.23
N SER A 277 1.36 0.00 -22.05
CA SER A 277 2.62 0.73 -21.89
C SER A 277 2.65 1.52 -20.57
N GLY A 278 3.86 1.73 -20.05
CA GLY A 278 4.10 2.52 -18.84
C GLY A 278 3.48 3.91 -18.94
N LEU A 279 3.49 4.53 -20.12
CA LEU A 279 2.86 5.83 -20.36
C LEU A 279 1.35 5.81 -20.09
N VAL A 280 0.62 4.80 -20.58
CA VAL A 280 -0.83 4.66 -20.37
C VAL A 280 -1.13 4.43 -18.90
N ARG A 281 -0.37 3.55 -18.24
CA ARG A 281 -0.50 3.30 -16.80
C ARG A 281 -0.24 4.56 -15.98
N LEU A 282 0.84 5.29 -16.27
CA LEU A 282 1.15 6.57 -15.62
C LEU A 282 0.04 7.60 -15.83
N ALA A 283 -0.53 7.70 -17.02
CA ALA A 283 -1.63 8.63 -17.29
C ALA A 283 -2.83 8.34 -16.36
N VAL A 284 -3.17 7.07 -16.16
CA VAL A 284 -4.24 6.68 -15.25
C VAL A 284 -3.87 6.98 -13.79
N VAL A 285 -2.65 6.65 -13.36
CA VAL A 285 -2.16 6.95 -12.00
C VAL A 285 -2.25 8.45 -11.71
N PHE A 286 -1.71 9.30 -12.60
CA PHE A 286 -1.79 10.75 -12.44
C PHE A 286 -3.22 11.27 -12.48
N ALA A 287 -4.08 10.76 -13.38
CA ALA A 287 -5.49 11.16 -13.43
C ALA A 287 -6.20 10.86 -12.11
N VAL A 288 -6.03 9.66 -11.56
CA VAL A 288 -6.60 9.25 -10.27
C VAL A 288 -6.07 10.11 -9.13
N ILE A 289 -4.74 10.32 -9.04
CA ILE A 289 -4.14 11.16 -7.99
C ILE A 289 -4.64 12.60 -8.10
N ILE A 290 -4.72 13.19 -9.29
CA ILE A 290 -5.16 14.57 -9.51
C ILE A 290 -6.61 14.71 -9.04
N VAL A 291 -7.51 13.82 -9.48
CA VAL A 291 -8.92 13.83 -9.08
C VAL A 291 -9.06 13.70 -7.58
N LEU A 292 -8.44 12.69 -6.97
CA LEU A 292 -8.53 12.46 -5.53
C LEU A 292 -7.89 13.62 -4.73
N SER A 293 -6.78 14.17 -5.21
CA SER A 293 -6.12 15.33 -4.59
C SER A 293 -6.97 16.58 -4.69
N ILE A 294 -7.68 16.84 -5.80
CA ILE A 294 -8.60 17.98 -5.91
C ILE A 294 -9.80 17.82 -4.95
N LEU A 295 -10.36 16.61 -4.87
CA LEU A 295 -11.54 16.31 -4.06
C LEU A 295 -11.25 16.36 -2.55
N LEU A 296 -10.17 15.72 -2.10
CA LEU A 296 -9.90 15.50 -0.67
C LEU A 296 -8.56 16.11 -0.20
N GLY A 297 -7.64 16.41 -1.12
CA GLY A 297 -6.33 16.98 -0.80
C GLY A 297 -5.60 16.17 0.27
N LYS A 298 -4.93 16.86 1.21
CA LYS A 298 -4.23 16.19 2.31
C LYS A 298 -5.15 15.62 3.40
N ALA A 299 -6.47 15.61 3.22
CA ALA A 299 -7.34 14.89 4.13
C ALA A 299 -6.99 13.39 4.19
N PHE A 300 -6.45 12.80 3.11
CA PHE A 300 -5.92 11.43 3.15
C PHE A 300 -4.85 11.23 4.23
N CYS A 301 -3.89 12.16 4.37
CA CYS A 301 -2.86 12.08 5.41
C CYS A 301 -3.45 12.23 6.83
N GLY A 302 -4.56 12.98 6.97
CA GLY A 302 -5.22 13.22 8.25
C GLY A 302 -6.18 12.11 8.69
N TRP A 303 -6.86 11.46 7.73
CA TRP A 303 -8.05 10.63 7.97
C TRP A 303 -7.94 9.20 7.46
N VAL A 304 -7.07 8.90 6.49
CA VAL A 304 -7.03 7.60 5.81
C VAL A 304 -5.69 6.89 5.97
N CYS A 305 -4.58 7.62 5.87
CA CYS A 305 -3.24 7.04 5.83
C CYS A 305 -2.92 6.18 7.07
N PRO A 306 -2.55 4.89 6.90
CA PRO A 306 -2.20 4.00 8.01
C PRO A 306 -0.98 4.50 8.80
N PHE A 307 0.03 5.03 8.11
CA PHE A 307 1.19 5.64 8.76
C PHE A 307 0.81 6.88 9.58
N GLY A 308 -0.22 7.61 9.17
CA GLY A 308 -0.79 8.72 9.94
C GLY A 308 -1.45 8.26 11.25
N LEU A 309 -2.07 7.09 11.25
CA LEU A 309 -2.61 6.44 12.46
C LEU A 309 -1.48 6.02 13.40
N PHE A 310 -0.43 5.38 12.87
CA PHE A 310 0.77 5.02 13.64
C PHE A 310 1.39 6.24 14.35
N MET A 311 1.49 7.38 13.66
CA MET A 311 2.01 8.62 14.26
C MET A 311 1.11 9.21 15.35
N ASP A 312 -0.21 9.08 15.20
CA ASP A 312 -1.12 9.45 16.28
C ASP A 312 -0.99 8.47 17.46
N LEU A 313 -0.77 7.17 17.23
CA LEU A 313 -0.50 6.17 18.26
C LEU A 313 0.77 6.50 19.06
N LEU A 314 1.88 6.85 18.38
CA LEU A 314 3.10 7.35 19.05
C LEU A 314 2.81 8.60 19.91
N THR A 315 1.93 9.48 19.43
CA THR A 315 1.51 10.66 20.20
C THR A 315 0.72 10.28 21.46
N TYR A 316 -0.15 9.27 21.37
CA TYR A 316 -0.88 8.75 22.53
C TYR A 316 0.07 8.05 23.52
N LEU A 317 1.00 7.24 23.03
CA LEU A 317 2.03 6.59 23.85
C LEU A 317 2.89 7.60 24.59
N ARG A 318 3.40 8.64 23.91
CA ARG A 318 4.15 9.73 24.56
C ARG A 318 3.34 10.40 25.67
N LYS A 319 2.05 10.67 25.43
CA LYS A 319 1.17 11.27 26.45
C LYS A 319 0.96 10.34 27.64
N ALA A 320 0.80 9.03 27.41
CA ALA A 320 0.68 8.03 28.47
C ALA A 320 1.96 7.99 29.33
N LEU A 321 3.13 8.11 28.69
CA LEU A 321 4.44 8.24 29.35
C LEU A 321 4.67 9.63 29.98
N LYS A 322 3.70 10.55 29.91
CA LYS A 322 3.77 11.93 30.44
C LYS A 322 4.94 12.76 29.91
N ILE A 323 5.52 12.39 28.76
CA ILE A 323 6.63 13.12 28.15
C ILE A 323 6.07 14.32 27.36
N PRO A 324 6.57 15.55 27.55
CA PRO A 324 6.12 16.70 26.76
C PRO A 324 6.54 16.58 25.29
N HIS A 325 5.72 17.09 24.38
CA HIS A 325 6.14 17.21 22.97
C HIS A 325 6.99 18.45 22.79
N ARG A 326 7.79 18.45 21.73
CA ARG A 326 8.51 19.61 21.24
C ARG A 326 7.90 20.11 19.95
N ASP A 327 8.14 21.38 19.70
CA ASP A 327 7.66 22.14 18.56
C ASP A 327 8.90 22.62 17.79
N PHE A 328 8.89 22.55 16.46
CA PHE A 328 9.97 23.12 15.65
C PHE A 328 9.88 24.64 15.64
N SER A 329 11.02 25.31 15.46
CA SER A 329 11.06 26.73 15.08
C SER A 329 10.30 26.94 13.76
N GLU A 330 9.62 28.07 13.60
CA GLU A 330 8.77 28.35 12.44
C GLU A 330 9.56 28.30 11.13
N ASP A 331 10.77 28.87 11.11
CA ASP A 331 11.62 28.88 9.92
C ASP A 331 12.14 27.49 9.57
N PHE A 332 12.54 26.70 10.58
CA PHE A 332 12.94 25.32 10.37
C PHE A 332 11.76 24.48 9.85
N ASN A 333 10.56 24.66 10.40
CA ASN A 333 9.37 23.93 9.96
C ASN A 333 9.02 24.22 8.49
N LYS A 334 9.14 25.48 8.06
CA LYS A 334 8.93 25.86 6.65
C LYS A 334 9.94 25.20 5.73
N LYS A 335 11.24 25.26 6.07
CA LYS A 335 12.33 24.62 5.30
C LYS A 335 12.19 23.10 5.26
N PHE A 336 11.85 22.49 6.39
CA PHE A 336 11.64 21.04 6.52
C PHE A 336 10.49 20.55 5.64
N HIS A 337 9.44 21.36 5.48
CA HIS A 337 8.38 21.07 4.52
C HIS A 337 8.83 21.19 3.07
N GLN A 338 9.55 22.26 2.73
CA GLN A 338 10.06 22.49 1.37
C GLN A 338 10.97 21.34 0.91
N PHE A 339 11.74 20.77 1.83
CA PHE A 339 12.60 19.63 1.57
C PHE A 339 11.82 18.39 1.09
N GLY A 340 10.55 18.24 1.46
CA GLY A 340 9.69 17.17 0.91
C GLY A 340 9.44 17.26 -0.61
N TYR A 341 9.41 18.48 -1.17
CA TYR A 341 9.31 18.66 -2.63
C TYR A 341 10.64 18.37 -3.32
N VAL A 342 11.77 18.66 -2.67
CA VAL A 342 13.10 18.32 -3.17
C VAL A 342 13.25 16.80 -3.23
N ILE A 343 12.85 16.07 -2.17
CA ILE A 343 12.85 14.61 -2.16
C ILE A 343 11.96 14.05 -3.27
N LEU A 344 10.74 14.59 -3.45
CA LEU A 344 9.85 14.17 -4.52
C LEU A 344 10.48 14.37 -5.91
N ALA A 345 11.08 15.53 -6.16
CA ALA A 345 11.75 15.82 -7.43
C ALA A 345 12.94 14.87 -7.66
N LEU A 346 13.77 14.64 -6.64
CA LEU A 346 14.90 13.71 -6.73
C LEU A 346 14.45 12.27 -7.03
N ILE A 347 13.39 11.78 -6.38
CA ILE A 347 12.86 10.43 -6.64
C ILE A 347 12.39 10.29 -8.09
N ILE A 348 11.65 11.27 -8.60
CA ILE A 348 11.15 11.24 -9.98
C ILE A 348 12.33 11.31 -10.97
N LEU A 349 13.28 12.22 -10.74
CA LEU A 349 14.47 12.34 -11.58
C LEU A 349 15.29 11.05 -11.59
N LEU A 350 15.54 10.44 -10.43
CA LEU A 350 16.25 9.16 -10.33
C LEU A 350 15.51 8.05 -11.08
N SER A 351 14.18 7.97 -10.94
CA SER A 351 13.38 6.95 -11.64
C SER A 351 13.46 7.11 -13.15
N VAL A 352 13.39 8.35 -13.65
CA VAL A 352 13.55 8.64 -15.09
C VAL A 352 14.97 8.35 -15.57
N MET A 353 16.00 8.65 -14.76
CA MET A 353 17.39 8.32 -15.07
C MET A 353 17.62 6.82 -15.12
N PHE A 354 16.99 6.03 -14.22
CA PHE A 354 17.07 4.57 -14.25
C PHE A 354 16.29 3.96 -15.41
N GLY A 355 15.16 4.55 -15.77
CA GLY A 355 14.36 4.17 -16.95
C GLY A 355 14.88 4.67 -18.29
N SER A 356 16.08 5.30 -18.36
CA SER A 356 16.55 5.95 -19.57
C SER A 356 16.78 5.00 -20.74
N GLU A 357 17.16 3.76 -20.44
CA GLU A 357 17.33 2.71 -21.45
C GLU A 357 15.99 2.38 -22.12
N ALA A 358 14.94 2.15 -21.31
CA ALA A 358 13.61 1.86 -21.82
C ALA A 358 12.94 3.07 -22.50
N ILE A 359 13.26 4.31 -22.10
CA ILE A 359 12.62 5.52 -22.63
C ILE A 359 13.35 6.07 -23.88
N ALA A 360 14.68 6.06 -23.87
CA ALA A 360 15.51 6.73 -24.87
C ALA A 360 16.48 5.80 -25.61
N GLY A 361 16.47 4.49 -25.31
CA GLY A 361 17.36 3.50 -25.92
C GLY A 361 18.83 3.64 -25.49
N THR A 362 19.12 4.44 -24.45
CA THR A 362 20.48 4.68 -23.96
C THR A 362 20.55 4.48 -22.46
N GLN A 363 21.49 3.66 -22.02
CA GLN A 363 21.76 3.43 -20.62
C GLN A 363 22.59 4.59 -20.04
N LEU A 364 21.97 5.44 -19.20
CA LEU A 364 22.67 6.56 -18.56
C LEU A 364 23.48 6.13 -17.33
N ILE A 365 23.03 5.09 -16.63
CA ILE A 365 23.63 4.61 -15.39
C ILE A 365 23.83 3.10 -15.49
N PRO A 366 25.07 2.58 -15.39
CA PRO A 366 25.32 1.13 -15.42
C PRO A 366 24.71 0.43 -14.20
N GLY A 367 24.26 -0.83 -14.35
CA GLY A 367 23.59 -1.60 -13.31
C GLY A 367 22.05 -1.50 -13.33
N THR A 368 21.50 -0.78 -14.32
CA THR A 368 20.04 -0.62 -14.55
C THR A 368 19.45 -1.73 -15.45
N GLU A 369 20.30 -2.53 -16.07
CA GLU A 369 19.93 -3.73 -16.80
C GLU A 369 19.20 -4.76 -15.92
N GLU A 370 18.34 -5.59 -16.50
CA GLU A 370 17.67 -6.68 -15.78
C GLU A 370 18.70 -7.58 -15.07
N GLY A 371 18.54 -7.77 -13.76
CA GLY A 371 19.49 -8.50 -12.92
C GLY A 371 20.69 -7.68 -12.43
N GLY A 372 20.84 -6.43 -12.86
CA GLY A 372 21.82 -5.48 -12.36
C GLY A 372 21.52 -5.00 -10.92
N PHE A 373 22.52 -4.43 -10.25
CA PHE A 373 22.40 -3.98 -8.86
C PHE A 373 21.30 -2.91 -8.66
N ILE A 374 21.18 -1.95 -9.58
CA ILE A 374 20.17 -0.88 -9.48
C ILE A 374 18.78 -1.44 -9.75
N TYR A 375 18.65 -2.37 -10.70
CA TYR A 375 17.40 -3.10 -10.95
C TYR A 375 16.93 -3.86 -9.71
N GLN A 376 17.81 -4.59 -9.05
CA GLN A 376 17.46 -5.44 -7.92
C GLN A 376 17.12 -4.64 -6.65
N TYR A 377 17.87 -3.58 -6.33
CA TYR A 377 17.72 -2.85 -5.06
C TYR A 377 17.04 -1.48 -5.20
N PHE A 378 17.16 -0.81 -6.35
CA PHE A 378 16.72 0.57 -6.54
C PHE A 378 15.65 0.72 -7.63
N SER A 379 14.97 -0.37 -8.01
CA SER A 379 13.78 -0.35 -8.87
C SER A 379 12.65 0.54 -8.34
N ALA A 380 12.53 0.71 -7.02
CA ALA A 380 11.65 1.69 -6.41
C ALA A 380 12.42 2.55 -5.39
N PRO A 381 13.10 3.64 -5.82
CA PRO A 381 14.01 4.42 -4.98
C PRO A 381 13.39 4.94 -3.68
N PHE A 382 12.15 5.46 -3.74
CA PHE A 382 11.42 5.92 -2.57
C PHE A 382 11.17 4.79 -1.57
N CYS A 383 10.88 3.58 -2.05
CA CYS A 383 10.57 2.45 -1.18
C CYS A 383 11.77 2.02 -0.34
N GLN A 384 13.00 2.36 -0.76
CA GLN A 384 14.21 2.18 0.04
C GLN A 384 14.38 3.20 1.17
N VAL A 385 13.70 4.34 1.09
CA VAL A 385 13.70 5.39 2.14
C VAL A 385 12.31 5.58 2.77
N CYS A 386 11.35 4.72 2.41
CA CYS A 386 9.99 4.81 2.90
C CYS A 386 9.90 4.12 4.26
N PRO A 387 9.56 4.82 5.36
CA PRO A 387 9.43 4.19 6.67
C PRO A 387 8.23 3.24 6.74
N MET A 388 7.27 3.34 5.83
CA MET A 388 6.12 2.44 5.78
C MET A 388 6.51 1.01 5.38
N LYS A 389 7.49 0.85 4.46
CA LYS A 389 7.90 -0.47 3.95
C LYS A 389 8.35 -1.41 5.09
N PRO A 390 9.41 -1.08 5.86
CA PRO A 390 9.82 -1.92 6.99
C PRO A 390 8.76 -1.96 8.08
N PHE A 391 7.98 -0.89 8.29
CA PHE A 391 6.93 -0.90 9.31
C PHE A 391 5.84 -1.94 9.02
N CYS A 392 5.30 -1.99 7.81
CA CYS A 392 4.29 -2.97 7.42
C CYS A 392 4.83 -4.40 7.48
N VAL A 393 6.00 -4.62 6.88
CA VAL A 393 6.59 -5.97 6.80
C VAL A 393 6.94 -6.50 8.20
N LEU A 394 7.51 -5.67 9.09
CA LEU A 394 7.77 -6.07 10.47
C LEU A 394 6.48 -6.29 11.27
N LEU A 395 5.45 -5.48 11.04
CA LEU A 395 4.15 -5.65 11.69
C LEU A 395 3.54 -6.99 11.30
N GLU A 396 3.53 -7.32 10.00
CA GLU A 396 3.05 -8.59 9.47
C GLU A 396 3.83 -9.81 9.97
N SER A 397 5.15 -9.70 10.07
CA SER A 397 5.91 -10.77 10.69
C SER A 397 5.66 -10.91 12.18
N SER A 398 5.38 -9.81 12.89
CA SER A 398 5.05 -9.88 14.32
C SER A 398 3.70 -10.58 14.57
N VAL A 399 2.79 -10.55 13.61
CA VAL A 399 1.49 -11.23 13.66
C VAL A 399 1.47 -12.61 12.97
N GLY A 400 2.61 -13.07 12.44
CA GLY A 400 2.75 -14.39 11.81
C GLY A 400 2.25 -14.48 10.37
N LEU A 401 1.98 -13.36 9.72
CA LEU A 401 1.46 -13.31 8.34
C LEU A 401 2.56 -13.37 7.28
N ILE A 402 3.75 -12.86 7.61
CA ILE A 402 4.98 -13.04 6.83
C ILE A 402 5.98 -13.81 7.69
N ARG A 403 6.57 -14.86 7.14
CA ARG A 403 7.63 -15.62 7.82
C ARG A 403 8.80 -14.70 8.13
N PHE A 404 9.24 -14.66 9.39
CA PHE A 404 10.36 -13.83 9.80
C PHE A 404 11.64 -14.20 9.03
N GLU A 405 11.80 -15.48 8.69
CA GLU A 405 12.91 -15.94 7.84
C GLU A 405 12.95 -15.23 6.48
N TRP A 406 11.83 -14.83 5.88
CA TRP A 406 11.85 -14.13 4.58
C TRP A 406 12.34 -12.68 4.69
N ILE A 407 12.21 -12.09 5.88
CA ILE A 407 12.79 -10.78 6.18
C ILE A 407 14.30 -10.91 6.39
N THR A 408 14.72 -11.97 7.09
CA THR A 408 16.12 -12.16 7.51
C THR A 408 16.96 -12.98 6.54
N GLN A 409 16.35 -13.69 5.59
CA GLN A 409 17.06 -14.46 4.56
C GLN A 409 17.79 -13.48 3.64
N VAL A 410 19.11 -13.58 3.66
CA VAL A 410 20.04 -12.81 2.84
C VAL A 410 19.91 -13.29 1.39
N THR A 411 18.90 -12.79 0.69
CA THR A 411 18.75 -13.04 -0.74
C THR A 411 19.84 -12.25 -1.48
N THR A 412 20.93 -12.96 -1.78
CA THR A 412 22.05 -12.63 -2.69
C THR A 412 22.77 -11.31 -2.44
N GLY A 413 23.91 -11.35 -1.74
CA GLY A 413 24.95 -10.32 -1.88
C GLY A 413 24.64 -8.91 -1.35
N GLN A 414 25.58 -8.00 -1.55
CA GLN A 414 26.07 -7.18 -0.45
C GLN A 414 25.89 -5.64 -0.68
N PHE A 415 24.87 -5.04 -0.03
CA PHE A 415 24.84 -3.64 0.53
C PHE A 415 24.35 -3.60 2.02
N TYR A 416 24.32 -4.79 2.62
CA TYR A 416 24.50 -5.22 4.03
C TYR A 416 23.66 -4.64 5.18
N GLU A 417 22.80 -5.38 5.89
CA GLU A 417 22.10 -6.63 5.64
C GLU A 417 20.72 -6.53 6.33
N LEU A 418 19.66 -6.66 5.54
CA LEU A 418 18.43 -7.45 5.72
C LEU A 418 17.83 -7.56 4.27
N GLY A 419 17.02 -8.58 3.97
CA GLY A 419 16.76 -9.07 2.59
C GLY A 419 15.91 -8.18 1.65
N TYR A 420 15.29 -8.79 0.63
CA TYR A 420 14.48 -8.12 -0.41
C TYR A 420 13.41 -7.15 0.16
N TYR A 421 12.83 -7.50 1.30
CA TYR A 421 11.73 -6.76 1.94
C TYR A 421 12.17 -5.66 2.93
N VAL A 422 13.35 -5.74 3.53
CA VAL A 422 13.80 -4.82 4.60
C VAL A 422 15.28 -4.59 4.45
N THR A 423 15.75 -3.35 4.40
CA THR A 423 17.18 -3.02 4.24
C THR A 423 17.68 -2.26 5.46
N SER A 424 18.99 -2.31 5.74
CA SER A 424 19.60 -1.54 6.84
C SER A 424 19.28 -0.04 6.73
N LEU A 425 19.24 0.50 5.51
CA LEU A 425 18.84 1.88 5.23
C LEU A 425 17.38 2.15 5.61
N ASN A 426 16.43 1.32 5.18
CA ASN A 426 15.02 1.58 5.46
C ASN A 426 14.70 1.42 6.96
N LEU A 427 15.38 0.52 7.67
CA LEU A 427 15.29 0.38 9.12
C LEU A 427 15.87 1.58 9.86
N LEU A 428 17.02 2.09 9.41
CA LEU A 428 17.60 3.32 9.93
C LEU A 428 16.61 4.49 9.77
N VAL A 429 16.03 4.64 8.59
CA VAL A 429 15.03 5.68 8.32
C VAL A 429 13.80 5.50 9.21
N LEU A 430 13.26 4.28 9.34
CA LEU A 430 12.14 4.01 10.24
C LEU A 430 12.49 4.38 11.69
N GLY A 431 13.65 3.97 12.20
CA GLY A 431 14.11 4.28 13.55
C GLY A 431 14.21 5.78 13.81
N VAL A 432 14.83 6.52 12.88
CA VAL A 432 14.90 8.00 12.94
C VAL A 432 13.52 8.63 12.91
N VAL A 433 12.64 8.16 12.01
CA VAL A 433 11.28 8.68 11.88
C VAL A 433 10.45 8.43 13.13
N ILE A 434 10.56 7.26 13.76
CA ILE A 434 9.92 6.94 15.04
C ILE A 434 10.46 7.86 16.14
N ALA A 435 11.78 7.96 16.28
CA ALA A 435 12.41 8.79 17.32
C ALA A 435 11.99 10.25 17.19
N VAL A 436 12.10 10.84 15.99
CA VAL A 436 11.71 12.23 15.74
C VAL A 436 10.21 12.41 15.94
N SER A 437 9.38 11.49 15.45
CA SER A 437 7.91 11.63 15.55
C SER A 437 7.35 11.39 16.94
N PHE A 438 8.11 10.68 17.79
CA PHE A 438 7.79 10.56 19.20
C PHE A 438 7.84 11.93 19.89
N PHE A 439 8.93 12.70 19.69
CA PHE A 439 9.07 14.04 20.28
C PHE A 439 8.30 15.14 19.54
N TYR A 440 8.23 15.08 18.21
CA TYR A 440 7.59 16.06 17.35
C TYR A 440 6.36 15.48 16.65
N ARG A 441 5.19 16.06 16.91
CA ARG A 441 3.91 15.55 16.38
C ARG A 441 3.95 15.50 14.85
N ARG A 442 3.64 14.31 14.30
CA ARG A 442 3.50 14.05 12.86
C ARG A 442 4.67 14.62 12.03
N ALA A 443 5.91 14.44 12.51
CA ALA A 443 7.10 14.98 11.86
C ALA A 443 7.23 14.49 10.41
N TRP A 444 7.08 13.18 10.16
CA TRP A 444 7.16 12.62 8.81
C TRP A 444 6.14 13.22 7.83
N CYS A 445 4.91 13.52 8.28
CA CYS A 445 3.87 14.09 7.40
C CYS A 445 4.23 15.47 6.82
N ARG A 446 5.26 16.15 7.37
CA ARG A 446 5.74 17.46 6.92
C ARG A 446 6.69 17.35 5.73
N ILE A 447 7.53 16.32 5.72
CA ILE A 447 8.57 16.04 4.72
C ILE A 447 8.17 14.95 3.72
N CYS A 448 7.11 14.18 3.99
CA CYS A 448 6.67 13.06 3.17
C CYS A 448 6.47 13.45 1.69
N PRO A 449 7.16 12.78 0.73
CA PRO A 449 7.04 13.09 -0.69
C PRO A 449 5.63 12.81 -1.23
N MET A 450 4.90 11.84 -0.66
CA MET A 450 3.50 11.61 -1.00
C MET A 450 2.62 12.80 -0.63
N GLY A 451 2.88 13.39 0.55
CA GLY A 451 2.24 14.63 0.95
C GLY A 451 2.59 15.78 0.01
N ALA A 452 3.85 15.88 -0.42
CA ALA A 452 4.26 16.89 -1.40
C ALA A 452 3.52 16.71 -2.74
N LEU A 453 3.39 15.47 -3.23
CA LEU A 453 2.67 15.14 -4.47
C LEU A 453 1.19 15.55 -4.42
N ILE A 454 0.49 15.25 -3.31
CA ILE A 454 -0.91 15.67 -3.12
C ILE A 454 -1.02 17.21 -3.03
N ALA A 455 -0.07 17.86 -2.34
CA ALA A 455 -0.03 19.30 -2.26
C ALA A 455 0.18 19.96 -3.63
N LEU A 456 0.98 19.32 -4.50
CA LEU A 456 1.24 19.77 -5.86
C LEU A 456 -0.08 19.97 -6.62
N PHE A 457 -0.95 18.96 -6.60
CA PHE A 457 -2.20 18.99 -7.35
C PHE A 457 -3.38 19.65 -6.63
N ASN A 458 -3.32 19.88 -5.31
CA ASN A 458 -4.40 20.56 -4.58
C ASN A 458 -4.12 22.03 -4.27
N ARG A 459 -2.84 22.43 -4.12
CA ARG A 459 -2.49 23.71 -3.50
C ARG A 459 -1.60 24.63 -4.35
N PHE A 460 -0.98 24.15 -5.41
CA PHE A 460 -0.21 25.04 -6.28
C PHE A 460 -1.11 25.95 -7.14
N PRO A 461 -0.62 27.13 -7.56
CA PRO A 461 -1.42 28.21 -8.13
C PRO A 461 -2.31 27.90 -9.35
N PRO A 462 -2.10 26.89 -10.21
CA PRO A 462 -3.12 26.54 -11.22
C PRO A 462 -4.18 25.55 -10.73
N PHE A 463 -4.05 24.91 -9.57
CA PHE A 463 -5.05 23.92 -9.10
C PHE A 463 -5.73 24.32 -7.79
N LYS A 464 -5.18 25.32 -7.09
CA LYS A 464 -5.68 25.86 -5.82
C LYS A 464 -7.15 26.30 -5.89
N TRP A 465 -7.59 26.87 -7.02
CA TRP A 465 -8.98 27.32 -7.17
C TRP A 465 -9.98 26.17 -7.36
N VAL A 466 -9.52 24.99 -7.78
CA VAL A 466 -10.36 23.80 -8.02
C VAL A 466 -10.54 22.98 -6.74
N SER A 467 -9.62 23.11 -5.78
CA SER A 467 -9.67 22.40 -4.49
C SER A 467 -11.04 22.51 -3.80
N VAL A 468 -11.68 21.34 -3.62
CA VAL A 468 -13.04 21.23 -3.10
C VAL A 468 -13.08 21.48 -1.59
N LEU A 469 -12.08 20.99 -0.85
CA LEU A 469 -11.97 21.15 0.60
C LEU A 469 -11.12 22.37 0.96
N ARG A 470 -11.72 23.30 1.72
CA ARG A 470 -11.01 24.49 2.22
C ARG A 470 -11.33 24.77 3.68
N LEU A 471 -10.33 25.17 4.42
CA LEU A 471 -10.46 25.72 5.75
C LEU A 471 -10.47 27.25 5.66
N ASP A 472 -11.60 27.86 5.98
CA ASP A 472 -11.80 29.30 5.98
C ASP A 472 -11.81 29.86 7.41
N LYS A 473 -11.25 31.06 7.56
CA LYS A 473 -11.25 31.84 8.79
C LYS A 473 -12.08 33.11 8.63
N LYS A 474 -12.90 33.42 9.64
CA LYS A 474 -13.63 34.69 9.75
C LYS A 474 -12.94 35.60 10.76
N GLU A 475 -12.49 36.77 10.30
CA GLU A 475 -11.78 37.74 11.12
C GLU A 475 -12.66 38.28 12.26
N GLU A 476 -13.89 38.66 11.94
CA GLU A 476 -14.87 39.23 12.88
C GLU A 476 -15.12 38.36 14.12
N LYS A 477 -14.98 37.04 13.99
CA LYS A 477 -15.22 36.08 15.07
C LYS A 477 -13.93 35.56 15.72
N CYS A 478 -12.75 35.92 15.20
CA CYS A 478 -11.48 35.41 15.68
C CYS A 478 -10.78 36.42 16.60
N THR A 479 -10.59 36.05 17.87
CA THR A 479 -9.90 36.90 18.86
C THR A 479 -8.39 36.69 18.92
N LYS A 480 -7.79 35.94 18.00
CA LYS A 480 -6.36 35.56 18.02
C LYS A 480 -5.91 34.93 19.36
N CYS A 481 -6.72 34.07 19.97
CA CYS A 481 -6.37 33.36 21.21
C CYS A 481 -5.21 32.32 21.09
N GLY A 482 -4.70 32.03 19.88
CA GLY A 482 -3.56 31.12 19.67
C GLY A 482 -3.83 29.62 19.88
N ILE A 483 -5.06 29.20 20.24
CA ILE A 483 -5.38 27.78 20.44
C ILE A 483 -5.15 26.96 19.17
N CYS A 484 -5.57 27.49 18.01
CA CYS A 484 -5.37 26.83 16.70
C CYS A 484 -3.90 26.51 16.41
N LYS A 485 -2.97 27.40 16.79
CA LYS A 485 -1.51 27.22 16.66
C LYS A 485 -1.02 26.07 17.55
N ARG A 486 -1.44 26.03 18.82
CA ARG A 486 -1.04 25.00 19.80
C ARG A 486 -1.53 23.59 19.44
N VAL A 487 -2.76 23.47 18.95
CA VAL A 487 -3.37 22.16 18.68
C VAL A 487 -2.97 21.57 17.31
N CYS A 488 -2.40 22.37 16.42
CA CYS A 488 -2.02 21.95 15.07
C CYS A 488 -0.82 20.99 15.11
N PRO A 489 -0.96 19.72 14.69
CA PRO A 489 0.14 18.76 14.77
C PRO A 489 1.27 19.05 13.78
N THR A 490 1.00 19.71 12.65
CA THR A 490 2.00 20.09 11.63
C THR A 490 2.43 21.56 11.73
N GLN A 491 1.98 22.28 12.78
CA GLN A 491 2.35 23.68 13.04
C GLN A 491 2.10 24.64 11.88
N VAL A 492 0.93 24.55 11.26
CA VAL A 492 0.45 25.53 10.27
C VAL A 492 0.13 26.84 10.99
N THR A 493 1.01 27.83 10.89
CA THR A 493 0.86 29.12 11.60
C THR A 493 -0.12 30.05 10.91
N GLU A 494 -0.37 29.86 9.62
CA GLU A 494 -1.26 30.70 8.81
C GLU A 494 -2.70 30.68 9.31
N VAL A 495 -3.12 29.62 10.01
CA VAL A 495 -4.43 29.56 10.68
C VAL A 495 -4.55 30.65 11.76
N TYR A 496 -3.44 30.98 12.42
CA TYR A 496 -3.34 32.05 13.41
C TYR A 496 -3.04 33.41 12.76
N ASP A 497 -2.03 33.47 11.87
CA ASP A 497 -1.48 34.73 11.34
C ASP A 497 -2.41 35.43 10.34
N LYS A 498 -3.03 34.67 9.43
CA LYS A 498 -3.87 35.23 8.38
C LYS A 498 -5.14 35.82 8.98
N LYS A 499 -5.55 37.00 8.53
CA LYS A 499 -6.72 37.73 9.03
C LYS A 499 -8.03 37.01 8.72
N SER A 500 -8.31 36.75 7.44
CA SER A 500 -9.54 36.14 6.94
C SER A 500 -9.32 35.31 5.68
N GLY A 501 -10.34 34.53 5.30
CA GLY A 501 -10.38 33.73 4.07
C GLY A 501 -9.73 32.36 4.22
N ASP A 502 -9.30 31.78 3.09
CA ASP A 502 -8.75 30.42 3.05
C ASP A 502 -7.38 30.35 3.74
N VAL A 503 -7.33 29.66 4.86
CA VAL A 503 -6.13 29.41 5.69
C VAL A 503 -5.53 28.02 5.46
N THR A 504 -6.05 27.26 4.49
CA THR A 504 -5.47 25.98 4.10
C THR A 504 -4.09 26.23 3.49
N THR A 505 -3.08 25.46 3.85
CA THR A 505 -1.76 25.52 3.23
C THR A 505 -1.33 24.12 2.79
N SER A 506 -0.23 24.02 2.05
CA SER A 506 0.33 22.73 1.64
C SER A 506 0.74 21.85 2.82
N ASN A 507 0.94 22.44 4.01
CA ASN A 507 1.23 21.73 5.25
C ASN A 507 0.00 21.30 6.05
N CYS A 508 -1.18 21.79 5.67
CA CYS A 508 -2.42 21.46 6.36
C CYS A 508 -2.88 20.05 5.96
N ILE A 509 -2.83 19.10 6.89
CA ILE A 509 -3.35 17.73 6.70
C ILE A 509 -4.87 17.61 6.90
N LEU A 510 -5.59 18.75 6.91
CA LEU A 510 -7.05 18.83 7.09
C LEU A 510 -7.59 17.97 8.25
N CYS A 511 -6.83 17.87 9.35
CA CYS A 511 -7.17 17.03 10.49
C CYS A 511 -8.25 17.63 11.42
N LEU A 512 -8.65 18.88 11.16
CA LEU A 512 -9.71 19.66 11.79
C LEU A 512 -9.62 19.89 13.31
N ARG A 513 -8.50 19.54 13.96
CA ARG A 513 -8.29 19.83 15.39
C ARG A 513 -8.40 21.32 15.73
N CYS A 514 -8.00 22.21 14.82
CA CYS A 514 -8.14 23.65 14.99
C CYS A 514 -9.62 24.10 14.99
N VAL A 515 -10.47 23.49 14.16
CA VAL A 515 -11.92 23.75 14.13
C VAL A 515 -12.58 23.20 15.40
N GLU A 516 -12.18 22.00 15.82
CA GLU A 516 -12.71 21.32 17.01
C GLU A 516 -12.43 22.08 18.30
N MET A 517 -11.21 22.60 18.46
CA MET A 517 -10.75 23.21 19.72
C MET A 517 -10.95 24.72 19.78
N CYS A 518 -11.34 25.36 18.67
CA CYS A 518 -11.58 26.81 18.67
C CYS A 518 -12.78 27.14 19.57
N PRO A 519 -12.62 27.99 20.61
CA PRO A 519 -13.69 28.28 21.58
C PRO A 519 -14.72 29.28 21.04
N TYR A 520 -14.48 29.89 19.88
CA TYR A 520 -15.39 30.87 19.29
C TYR A 520 -16.22 30.20 18.19
N GLU A 521 -17.54 30.36 18.27
CA GLU A 521 -18.44 29.81 17.26
C GLU A 521 -18.15 30.42 15.88
N ASP A 522 -18.13 29.59 14.84
CA ASP A 522 -17.97 29.98 13.43
C ASP A 522 -16.69 30.72 13.03
N ALA A 523 -15.73 30.90 13.94
CA ALA A 523 -14.44 31.53 13.63
C ALA A 523 -13.62 30.73 12.59
N LEU A 524 -13.70 29.40 12.63
CA LEU A 524 -13.07 28.50 11.65
C LEU A 524 -14.11 27.57 11.02
N GLN A 525 -14.04 27.40 9.70
CA GLN A 525 -15.04 26.66 8.93
C GLN A 525 -14.39 25.76 7.87
N LEU A 526 -14.75 24.49 7.84
CA LEU A 526 -14.48 23.61 6.71
C LEU A 526 -15.57 23.81 5.66
N LYS A 527 -15.18 24.25 4.46
CA LYS A 527 -16.02 24.36 3.28
C LYS A 527 -15.75 23.21 2.31
N VAL A 528 -16.82 22.68 1.73
CA VAL A 528 -16.82 21.69 0.64
C VAL A 528 -17.51 22.33 -0.54
N ALA A 529 -16.79 22.53 -1.66
CA ALA A 529 -17.30 23.22 -2.84
C ALA A 529 -18.01 24.55 -2.50
N GLY A 530 -17.40 25.34 -1.61
CA GLY A 530 -17.92 26.64 -1.16
C GLY A 530 -18.98 26.59 -0.05
N LYS A 531 -19.59 25.42 0.24
CA LYS A 531 -20.60 25.26 1.30
C LYS A 531 -19.98 24.84 2.62
N THR A 532 -20.37 25.48 3.72
CA THR A 532 -19.87 25.14 5.06
C THR A 532 -20.42 23.79 5.53
N LEU A 533 -19.53 22.83 5.78
CA LEU A 533 -19.87 21.50 6.29
C LEU A 533 -19.68 21.42 7.82
N ILE A 534 -18.56 21.93 8.31
CA ILE A 534 -18.19 21.91 9.74
C ILE A 534 -17.74 23.31 10.14
N LYS A 535 -18.20 23.76 11.31
CA LYS A 535 -17.87 25.08 11.88
C LYS A 535 -17.40 24.90 13.33
N SER A 536 -16.50 25.76 13.79
CA SER A 536 -16.11 25.82 15.20
C SER A 536 -17.32 26.16 16.06
N ARG A 537 -17.33 25.67 17.30
CA ARG A 537 -18.42 25.86 18.25
C ARG A 537 -17.88 26.35 19.57
N ASN A 538 -18.65 27.19 20.25
CA ASN A 538 -18.37 27.49 21.63
C ASN A 538 -18.56 26.21 22.45
N TRP A 539 -17.52 25.80 23.18
CA TRP A 539 -17.55 24.65 24.09
C TRP A 539 -17.54 25.09 25.57
N LEU A 540 -17.54 26.40 25.82
CA LEU A 540 -17.73 27.01 27.14
C LEU A 540 -19.23 27.17 27.48
N GLU A 541 -20.11 26.95 26.50
CA GLU A 541 -21.58 26.87 26.61
C GLU A 541 -22.04 25.41 26.58
#